data_AF-A0A8J6BES3-F1
#
_entry.id   AF-A0A8J6BES3-F1
#
_cell.length_a   1.000
_cell.length_b   1.000
_cell.length_c   1.000
_cell.angle_alpha   90.00
_cell.angle_beta   90.00
_cell.angle_gamma   90.00
#
_symmetry.space_group_name_H-M   'P 1'
#
loop_
_entity.id
_entity.type
_entity.pdbx_description
1 polymer ?
#
loop_
_entity_poly.entity_id
_entity_poly.type
_entity_poly.pdbx_seq_one_letter_code
_entity_poly.pdbx_strand_id
1 'polypeptide(L)'
;MAAKIYIVYYSMYGHVAKLAEEIEKGAASVEGVEVKLWQVPETLSDDVLAKMGGPPKKDVPIITPAELAEADGVIFGFPTRFGMMAAQFKAFMDATGGLWRTQQLAGKPAGIFYSTGSQGGGQETTPLTAITQLVHHGMIFVPVGYTFGAGMFEMEQVKGGSPYGSGTFAGDGSRVATELELQQAFHQGKYFAGIAKKLKGVGELNGPLSPLLGWRQGSRWEEELVHQTPL
;
A
#
# COMPACT_ATOMS: atom_id res chain seq x y z
N MET A 1 14.12 -5.83 -19.18
CA MET A 1 13.08 -6.65 -18.52
C MET A 1 11.90 -5.76 -18.18
N ALA A 2 10.67 -6.23 -18.30
CA ALA A 2 9.48 -5.46 -17.90
C ALA A 2 9.51 -5.14 -16.40
N ALA A 3 9.01 -3.98 -15.99
CA ALA A 3 8.88 -3.62 -14.58
C ALA A 3 7.61 -4.26 -14.01
N LYS A 4 7.75 -5.04 -12.93
CA LYS A 4 6.67 -5.73 -12.26
C LYS A 4 6.14 -4.84 -11.13
N ILE A 5 4.87 -4.46 -11.22
CA ILE A 5 4.21 -3.60 -10.24
C ILE A 5 3.10 -4.38 -9.55
N TYR A 6 3.11 -4.36 -8.22
CA TYR A 6 2.04 -4.95 -7.43
C TYR A 6 1.09 -3.87 -6.93
N ILE A 7 -0.20 -4.13 -7.03
CA ILE A 7 -1.25 -3.35 -6.38
C ILE A 7 -1.80 -4.22 -5.26
N VAL A 8 -1.40 -3.90 -4.02
CA VAL A 8 -1.74 -4.69 -2.84
C VAL A 8 -2.76 -3.92 -2.04
N TYR A 9 -3.94 -4.50 -1.81
CA TYR A 9 -5.01 -3.78 -1.13
C TYR A 9 -5.77 -4.60 -0.09
N TYR A 10 -6.39 -3.90 0.84
CA TYR A 10 -7.50 -4.40 1.66
C TYR A 10 -8.78 -3.66 1.27
N SER A 11 -9.91 -4.38 1.18
CA SER A 11 -11.20 -3.75 0.88
C SER A 11 -12.35 -4.53 1.49
N MET A 12 -12.95 -4.00 2.55
CA MET A 12 -14.14 -4.60 3.18
C MET A 12 -15.39 -4.47 2.27
N TYR A 13 -15.69 -3.24 1.81
CA TYR A 13 -16.93 -2.95 1.07
C TYR A 13 -16.69 -2.62 -0.42
N GLY A 14 -15.61 -3.11 -1.01
CA GLY A 14 -15.32 -2.97 -2.45
C GLY A 14 -14.82 -1.61 -2.97
N HIS A 15 -14.85 -0.53 -2.18
CA HIS A 15 -14.50 0.82 -2.65
C HIS A 15 -13.01 0.94 -3.01
N VAL A 16 -12.13 0.40 -2.14
CA VAL A 16 -10.69 0.36 -2.40
C VAL A 16 -10.39 -0.60 -3.56
N ALA A 17 -11.10 -1.73 -3.64
CA ALA A 17 -10.95 -2.65 -4.77
C ALA A 17 -11.29 -1.97 -6.11
N LYS A 18 -12.31 -1.11 -6.13
CA LYS A 18 -12.68 -0.35 -7.33
C LYS A 18 -11.58 0.64 -7.75
N LEU A 19 -10.93 1.32 -6.80
CA LEU A 19 -9.76 2.15 -7.11
C LEU A 19 -8.57 1.30 -7.57
N ALA A 20 -8.34 0.14 -6.95
CA ALA A 20 -7.25 -0.76 -7.31
C ALA A 20 -7.32 -1.21 -8.77
N GLU A 21 -8.51 -1.56 -9.25
CA GLU A 21 -8.77 -1.90 -10.66
C GLU A 21 -8.46 -0.73 -11.61
N GLU A 22 -8.76 0.49 -11.19
CA GLU A 22 -8.51 1.66 -12.04
C GLU A 22 -7.03 2.05 -12.05
N ILE A 23 -6.35 1.92 -10.91
CA ILE A 23 -4.89 2.05 -10.81
C ILE A 23 -4.20 0.99 -11.66
N GLU A 24 -4.70 -0.25 -11.69
CA GLU A 24 -4.18 -1.31 -12.56
C GLU A 24 -4.24 -0.93 -14.02
N LYS A 25 -5.40 -0.47 -14.51
CA LYS A 25 -5.54 0.00 -15.88
C LYS A 25 -4.56 1.12 -16.21
N GLY A 26 -4.41 2.07 -15.29
CA GLY A 26 -3.44 3.15 -15.40
C GLY A 26 -2.01 2.63 -15.54
N ALA A 27 -1.58 1.74 -14.65
CA ALA A 27 -0.24 1.17 -14.65
C ALA A 27 0.03 0.30 -15.88
N ALA A 28 -0.93 -0.55 -16.26
CA ALA A 28 -0.85 -1.45 -17.41
C ALA A 28 -0.85 -0.70 -18.76
N SER A 29 -1.29 0.58 -18.78
CA SER A 29 -1.18 1.43 -19.97
C SER A 29 0.25 1.83 -20.34
N VAL A 30 1.22 1.57 -19.45
CA VAL A 30 2.63 1.88 -19.67
C VAL A 30 3.35 0.68 -20.30
N GLU A 31 3.89 0.85 -21.50
CA GLU A 31 4.63 -0.21 -22.19
C GLU A 31 5.80 -0.75 -21.35
N GLY A 32 5.98 -2.08 -21.34
CA GLY A 32 7.06 -2.74 -20.59
C GLY A 32 6.83 -2.75 -19.08
N VAL A 33 5.57 -2.67 -18.64
CA VAL A 33 5.13 -2.83 -17.25
C VAL A 33 4.17 -4.02 -17.18
N GLU A 34 4.41 -4.91 -16.22
CA GLU A 34 3.50 -5.98 -15.83
C GLU A 34 2.86 -5.61 -14.49
N VAL A 35 1.55 -5.76 -14.38
CA VAL A 35 0.81 -5.38 -13.16
C VAL A 35 0.10 -6.61 -12.60
N LYS A 36 0.05 -6.72 -11.27
CA LYS A 36 -0.71 -7.77 -10.58
C LYS A 36 -1.47 -7.19 -9.39
N LEU A 37 -2.77 -7.46 -9.31
CA LEU A 37 -3.56 -7.20 -8.11
C LEU A 37 -3.39 -8.30 -7.07
N TRP A 38 -3.40 -7.87 -5.83
CA TRP A 38 -3.29 -8.70 -4.66
C TRP A 38 -4.20 -8.19 -3.55
N GLN A 39 -4.83 -9.11 -2.83
CA GLN A 39 -5.50 -8.81 -1.57
C GLN A 39 -4.60 -9.20 -0.39
N VAL A 40 -4.60 -8.40 0.67
CA VAL A 40 -4.03 -8.83 1.94
C VAL A 40 -4.98 -9.82 2.65
N PRO A 41 -4.46 -10.72 3.50
CA PRO A 41 -5.30 -11.64 4.26
C PRO A 41 -6.34 -10.91 5.12
N GLU A 42 -7.54 -11.48 5.20
CA GLU A 42 -8.57 -11.02 6.14
C GLU A 42 -8.24 -11.53 7.56
N THR A 43 -8.56 -10.73 8.57
CA THR A 43 -8.33 -11.07 9.98
C THR A 43 -9.62 -11.32 10.76
N LEU A 44 -10.77 -10.89 10.23
CA LEU A 44 -12.08 -11.18 10.78
C LEU A 44 -12.55 -12.58 10.38
N SER A 45 -13.25 -13.27 11.27
CA SER A 45 -13.89 -14.55 10.95
C SER A 45 -15.09 -14.35 10.02
N ASP A 46 -15.45 -15.41 9.28
CA ASP A 46 -16.59 -15.39 8.36
C ASP A 46 -17.90 -15.02 9.07
N ASP A 47 -18.11 -15.45 10.32
CA ASP A 47 -19.28 -15.07 11.12
C ASP A 47 -19.36 -13.56 11.39
N VAL A 48 -18.22 -12.91 11.64
CA VAL A 48 -18.17 -11.46 11.86
C VAL A 48 -18.40 -10.74 10.54
N LEU A 49 -17.79 -11.20 9.45
CA LEU A 49 -17.99 -10.63 8.10
C LEU A 49 -19.46 -10.69 7.68
N ALA A 50 -20.12 -11.83 7.92
CA ALA A 50 -21.55 -12.01 7.63
C ALA A 50 -22.42 -11.02 8.41
N LYS A 51 -22.15 -10.82 9.71
CA LYS A 51 -22.87 -9.84 10.55
C LYS A 51 -22.63 -8.39 10.13
N MET A 52 -21.47 -8.10 9.56
CA MET A 52 -21.12 -6.77 9.06
C MET A 52 -21.71 -6.47 7.67
N GLY A 53 -22.36 -7.44 7.03
CA GLY A 53 -22.91 -7.26 5.68
C GLY A 53 -21.82 -7.04 4.62
N GLY A 54 -20.63 -7.61 4.84
CA GLY A 54 -19.55 -7.53 3.86
C GLY A 54 -19.97 -8.20 2.54
N PRO A 55 -19.77 -7.55 1.38
CA PRO A 55 -20.03 -8.17 0.09
C PRO A 55 -19.11 -9.39 -0.12
N PRO A 56 -19.47 -10.31 -1.04
CA PRO A 56 -18.59 -11.40 -1.43
C PRO A 56 -17.22 -10.87 -1.87
N LYS A 57 -16.15 -11.56 -1.46
CA LYS A 57 -14.79 -11.21 -1.87
C LYS A 57 -14.64 -11.40 -3.38
N LYS A 58 -13.95 -10.48 -4.04
CA LYS A 58 -13.53 -10.64 -5.43
C LYS A 58 -12.49 -11.76 -5.54
N ASP A 59 -12.49 -12.46 -6.67
CA ASP A 59 -11.51 -13.49 -7.01
C ASP A 59 -10.15 -12.86 -7.38
N VAL A 60 -9.48 -12.31 -6.37
CA VAL A 60 -8.12 -11.75 -6.46
C VAL A 60 -7.25 -12.55 -5.49
N PRO A 61 -6.05 -13.00 -5.91
CA PRO A 61 -5.21 -13.83 -5.07
C PRO A 61 -4.78 -13.09 -3.78
N ILE A 62 -4.64 -13.86 -2.70
CA ILE A 62 -4.11 -13.36 -1.43
C ILE A 62 -2.59 -13.35 -1.49
N ILE A 63 -1.98 -12.23 -1.13
CA ILE A 63 -0.52 -12.08 -1.07
C ILE A 63 0.02 -12.45 0.31
N THR A 64 1.19 -13.09 0.32
CA THR A 64 2.03 -13.30 1.49
C THR A 64 3.09 -12.20 1.60
N PRO A 65 3.58 -11.86 2.81
CA PRO A 65 4.60 -10.83 2.97
C PRO A 65 5.82 -11.02 2.05
N ALA A 66 6.32 -12.26 1.92
CA ALA A 66 7.51 -12.59 1.13
C ALA A 66 7.40 -12.21 -0.36
N GLU A 67 6.20 -12.31 -0.95
CA GLU A 67 5.97 -11.99 -2.36
C GLU A 67 6.18 -10.51 -2.69
N LEU A 68 6.15 -9.60 -1.69
CA LEU A 68 6.47 -8.19 -1.91
C LEU A 68 7.87 -7.97 -2.50
N ALA A 69 8.82 -8.86 -2.19
CA ALA A 69 10.19 -8.77 -2.70
C ALA A 69 10.27 -8.95 -4.23
N GLU A 70 9.30 -9.64 -4.84
CA GLU A 70 9.26 -9.90 -6.28
C GLU A 70 8.91 -8.68 -7.13
N ALA A 71 8.22 -7.71 -6.54
CA ALA A 71 7.80 -6.50 -7.25
C ALA A 71 8.96 -5.52 -7.39
N ASP A 72 9.03 -4.82 -8.51
CA ASP A 72 9.92 -3.66 -8.66
C ASP A 72 9.31 -2.39 -8.05
N GLY A 73 7.98 -2.36 -7.87
CA GLY A 73 7.27 -1.27 -7.20
C GLY A 73 5.92 -1.73 -6.67
N VAL A 74 5.43 -1.11 -5.60
CA VAL A 74 4.18 -1.51 -4.96
C VAL A 74 3.27 -0.32 -4.73
N ILE A 75 1.98 -0.44 -5.01
CA ILE A 75 0.97 0.56 -4.65
C ILE A 75 0.03 -0.06 -3.62
N PHE A 76 -0.03 0.53 -2.44
CA PHE A 76 -0.74 0.01 -1.28
C PHE A 76 -2.11 0.69 -1.09
N GLY A 77 -3.17 -0.11 -0.97
CA GLY A 77 -4.56 0.36 -0.90
C GLY A 77 -5.28 -0.07 0.36
N PHE A 78 -5.90 0.84 1.10
CA PHE A 78 -6.67 0.47 2.30
C PHE A 78 -7.75 1.48 2.68
N PRO A 79 -8.86 1.04 3.30
CA PRO A 79 -9.83 1.95 3.87
C PRO A 79 -9.26 2.57 5.15
N THR A 80 -9.64 3.81 5.43
CA THR A 80 -9.29 4.47 6.69
C THR A 80 -9.96 3.77 7.87
N ARG A 81 -9.25 3.74 9.00
CA ARG A 81 -9.78 3.54 10.34
C ARG A 81 -9.21 4.64 11.21
N PHE A 82 -10.03 5.66 11.47
CA PHE A 82 -9.67 6.82 12.30
C PHE A 82 -8.38 7.53 11.87
N GLY A 83 -8.19 7.71 10.55
CA GLY A 83 -6.99 8.38 10.02
C GLY A 83 -5.75 7.49 9.92
N MET A 84 -5.91 6.18 10.04
CA MET A 84 -4.86 5.17 9.84
C MET A 84 -5.32 4.08 8.90
N MET A 85 -4.40 3.22 8.46
CA MET A 85 -4.76 2.01 7.70
C MET A 85 -5.61 1.04 8.54
N ALA A 86 -6.42 0.23 7.86
CA ALA A 86 -7.18 -0.84 8.52
C ALA A 86 -6.28 -1.88 9.19
N ALA A 87 -6.79 -2.51 10.25
CA ALA A 87 -6.04 -3.49 11.04
C ALA A 87 -5.53 -4.67 10.22
N GLN A 88 -6.30 -5.14 9.22
CA GLN A 88 -5.90 -6.18 8.28
C GLN A 88 -4.62 -5.81 7.53
N PHE A 89 -4.57 -4.57 7.04
CA PHE A 89 -3.42 -4.06 6.31
C PHE A 89 -2.23 -3.84 7.24
N LYS A 90 -2.48 -3.34 8.45
CA LYS A 90 -1.43 -3.19 9.47
C LYS A 90 -0.83 -4.53 9.88
N ALA A 91 -1.65 -5.57 10.06
CA ALA A 91 -1.19 -6.92 10.38
C ALA A 91 -0.33 -7.50 9.24
N PHE A 92 -0.71 -7.28 7.99
CA PHE A 92 0.11 -7.63 6.83
C PHE A 92 1.47 -6.94 6.85
N MET A 93 1.50 -5.61 7.10
CA MET A 93 2.75 -4.87 7.24
C MET A 93 3.59 -5.34 8.44
N ASP A 94 2.98 -5.67 9.58
CA ASP A 94 3.70 -6.18 10.76
C ASP A 94 4.35 -7.55 10.51
N ALA A 95 3.80 -8.35 9.60
CA ALA A 95 4.38 -9.62 9.17
C ALA A 95 5.57 -9.45 8.21
N THR A 96 5.98 -8.23 7.84
CA THR A 96 7.11 -7.97 6.95
C THR A 96 8.46 -7.82 7.67
N GLY A 97 8.55 -8.13 8.98
CA GLY A 97 9.78 -7.97 9.76
C GLY A 97 11.00 -8.70 9.19
N GLY A 98 10.82 -9.84 8.53
CA GLY A 98 11.90 -10.55 7.83
C GLY A 98 12.44 -9.79 6.60
N LEU A 99 11.53 -9.23 5.79
CA LEU A 99 11.89 -8.37 4.66
C LEU A 99 12.62 -7.11 5.12
N TRP A 100 12.11 -6.49 6.19
CA TRP A 100 12.74 -5.34 6.81
C TRP A 100 14.16 -5.66 7.25
N ARG A 101 14.35 -6.76 8.00
CA ARG A 101 15.68 -7.17 8.51
C ARG A 101 16.70 -7.36 7.38
N THR A 102 16.26 -7.84 6.22
CA THR A 102 17.10 -8.13 5.06
C THR A 102 17.10 -7.00 4.02
N GLN A 103 16.41 -5.89 4.30
CA GLN A 103 16.29 -4.72 3.43
C GLN A 103 15.75 -5.04 2.03
N GLN A 104 14.94 -6.10 1.88
CA GLN A 104 14.47 -6.56 0.58
C GLN A 104 13.49 -5.62 -0.12
N LEU A 105 12.92 -4.65 0.59
CA LEU A 105 12.05 -3.62 0.02
C LEU A 105 12.77 -2.28 -0.21
N ALA A 106 14.03 -2.15 0.23
CA ALA A 106 14.77 -0.91 0.12
C ALA A 106 14.96 -0.49 -1.35
N GLY A 107 14.80 0.81 -1.61
CA GLY A 107 14.91 1.40 -2.95
C GLY A 107 13.72 1.14 -3.88
N LYS A 108 12.80 0.22 -3.55
CA LYS A 108 11.60 -0.02 -4.36
C LYS A 108 10.62 1.16 -4.21
N PRO A 109 10.09 1.72 -5.31
CA PRO A 109 9.03 2.72 -5.25
C PRO A 109 7.76 2.18 -4.60
N ALA A 110 7.10 3.03 -3.82
CA ALA A 110 5.86 2.75 -3.11
C ALA A 110 4.84 3.87 -3.27
N GLY A 111 3.61 3.55 -3.69
CA GLY A 111 2.47 4.47 -3.76
C GLY A 111 1.40 4.11 -2.74
N ILE A 112 0.49 5.04 -2.44
CA ILE A 112 -0.62 4.81 -1.50
C ILE A 112 -1.94 5.30 -2.11
N PHE A 113 -3.03 4.55 -1.92
CA PHE A 113 -4.40 4.97 -2.23
C PHE A 113 -5.35 4.47 -1.14
N TYR A 114 -6.53 5.09 -1.03
CA TYR A 114 -7.38 4.85 0.15
C TYR A 114 -8.85 5.18 -0.06
N SER A 115 -9.69 4.78 0.88
CA SER A 115 -11.09 5.18 0.96
C SER A 115 -11.43 5.68 2.35
N THR A 116 -12.24 6.73 2.45
CA THR A 116 -12.71 7.29 3.72
C THR A 116 -14.23 7.44 3.75
N GLY A 117 -14.83 7.52 4.94
CA GLY A 117 -16.27 7.73 5.07
C GLY A 117 -16.70 9.18 4.79
N SER A 118 -15.87 10.17 5.11
CA SER A 118 -16.23 11.59 5.06
C SER A 118 -15.07 12.49 4.63
N GLN A 119 -15.39 13.72 4.23
CA GLN A 119 -14.44 14.68 3.65
C GLN A 119 -13.20 14.94 4.52
N GLY A 120 -13.40 15.20 5.81
CA GLY A 120 -12.31 15.39 6.79
C GLY A 120 -11.87 14.11 7.50
N GLY A 121 -12.47 12.96 7.18
CA GLY A 121 -12.34 11.69 7.92
C GLY A 121 -11.04 10.93 7.65
N GLY A 122 -9.94 11.64 7.43
CA GLY A 122 -8.61 11.05 7.25
C GLY A 122 -8.13 10.90 5.82
N GLN A 123 -8.62 11.72 4.89
CA GLN A 123 -8.14 11.74 3.50
C GLN A 123 -6.64 12.05 3.38
N GLU A 124 -6.07 12.76 4.35
CA GLU A 124 -4.63 13.07 4.36
C GLU A 124 -3.89 12.32 5.46
N THR A 125 -4.52 12.12 6.63
CA THR A 125 -3.87 11.43 7.75
C THR A 125 -3.67 9.94 7.50
N THR A 126 -4.58 9.28 6.78
CA THR A 126 -4.46 7.85 6.45
C THR A 126 -3.21 7.54 5.63
N PRO A 127 -2.92 8.22 4.50
CA PRO A 127 -1.66 8.03 3.81
C PRO A 127 -0.47 8.60 4.61
N LEU A 128 -0.61 9.75 5.28
CA LEU A 128 0.48 10.36 6.07
C LEU A 128 1.03 9.41 7.14
N THR A 129 0.15 8.75 7.89
CA THR A 129 0.55 7.79 8.92
C THR A 129 1.11 6.50 8.33
N ALA A 130 0.63 6.10 7.14
CA ALA A 130 1.13 4.91 6.45
C ALA A 130 2.52 5.10 5.83
N ILE A 131 2.93 6.32 5.46
CA ILE A 131 4.27 6.62 4.94
C ILE A 131 5.37 6.15 5.91
N THR A 132 5.10 6.18 7.22
CA THR A 132 6.06 5.69 8.23
C THR A 132 6.50 4.25 7.95
N GLN A 133 5.59 3.38 7.51
CA GLN A 133 5.90 1.98 7.17
C GLN A 133 6.85 1.90 5.97
N LEU A 134 6.63 2.74 4.96
CA LEU A 134 7.46 2.79 3.75
C LEU A 134 8.89 3.24 4.09
N VAL A 135 9.01 4.29 4.91
CA VAL A 135 10.30 4.86 5.32
C VAL A 135 11.12 3.85 6.11
N HIS A 136 10.50 3.11 7.04
CA HIS A 136 11.20 2.08 7.82
C HIS A 136 11.72 0.91 6.95
N HIS A 137 11.05 0.61 5.84
CA HIS A 137 11.49 -0.37 4.85
C HIS A 137 12.50 0.17 3.83
N GLY A 138 12.84 1.46 3.88
CA GLY A 138 13.72 2.10 2.89
C GLY A 138 13.08 2.24 1.51
N MET A 139 11.75 2.16 1.40
CA MET A 139 11.03 2.33 0.12
C MET A 139 11.01 3.79 -0.30
N ILE A 140 10.94 4.03 -1.61
CA ILE A 140 10.85 5.39 -2.17
C ILE A 140 9.38 5.76 -2.30
N PHE A 141 8.87 6.65 -1.45
CA PHE A 141 7.48 7.08 -1.58
C PHE A 141 7.28 7.92 -2.85
N VAL A 142 6.35 7.48 -3.70
CA VAL A 142 5.95 8.14 -4.94
C VAL A 142 4.53 8.67 -4.77
N PRO A 143 4.36 9.95 -4.41
CA PRO A 143 3.05 10.58 -4.27
C PRO A 143 2.43 10.88 -5.64
N VAL A 144 1.12 11.18 -5.68
CA VAL A 144 0.48 11.77 -6.87
C VAL A 144 0.96 13.21 -7.06
N GLY A 145 1.20 13.93 -5.96
CA GLY A 145 1.45 15.37 -5.99
C GLY A 145 0.30 16.11 -6.67
N TYR A 146 0.61 17.17 -7.41
CA TYR A 146 -0.36 17.88 -8.25
C TYR A 146 -0.33 17.42 -9.71
N THR A 147 0.24 16.24 -10.00
CA THR A 147 0.48 15.80 -11.38
C THR A 147 -0.78 15.42 -12.16
N PHE A 148 -1.93 15.27 -11.48
CA PHE A 148 -3.25 15.10 -12.11
C PHE A 148 -3.84 16.43 -12.61
N GLY A 149 -3.07 17.52 -12.56
CA GLY A 149 -3.41 18.79 -13.21
C GLY A 149 -4.66 19.45 -12.64
N ALA A 150 -5.53 19.98 -13.53
CA ALA A 150 -6.73 20.71 -13.16
C ALA A 150 -7.67 19.91 -12.22
N GLY A 151 -7.70 18.58 -12.33
CA GLY A 151 -8.49 17.72 -11.44
C GLY A 151 -8.06 17.77 -9.97
N MET A 152 -6.88 18.29 -9.66
CA MET A 152 -6.43 18.53 -8.28
C MET A 152 -6.99 19.83 -7.68
N PHE A 153 -7.41 20.77 -8.54
CA PHE A 153 -7.98 22.07 -8.16
C PHE A 153 -9.50 22.12 -8.34
N GLU A 154 -10.13 20.99 -8.67
CA GLU A 154 -11.58 20.88 -8.81
C GLU A 154 -12.29 21.06 -7.47
N MET A 155 -13.30 21.94 -7.43
CA MET A 155 -13.98 22.41 -6.21
C MET A 155 -15.52 22.36 -6.30
N GLU A 156 -16.10 22.08 -7.47
CA GLU A 156 -17.55 22.02 -7.65
C GLU A 156 -18.14 20.69 -7.16
N GLN A 157 -17.35 19.62 -7.20
CA GLN A 157 -17.78 18.28 -6.81
C GLN A 157 -16.98 17.77 -5.62
N VAL A 158 -17.69 17.16 -4.65
CA VAL A 158 -17.04 16.46 -3.54
C VAL A 158 -16.29 15.24 -4.09
N LYS A 159 -14.96 15.28 -4.00
CA LYS A 159 -14.05 14.24 -4.49
C LYS A 159 -13.02 13.85 -3.45
N GLY A 160 -12.67 12.58 -3.44
CA GLY A 160 -11.57 12.08 -2.65
C GLY A 160 -10.19 12.33 -3.27
N GLY A 161 -9.17 11.82 -2.59
CA GLY A 161 -7.78 11.94 -2.97
C GLY A 161 -7.13 13.23 -2.50
N SER A 162 -5.81 13.23 -2.53
CA SER A 162 -4.96 14.34 -2.11
C SER A 162 -3.62 14.25 -2.86
N PRO A 163 -2.68 15.19 -2.65
CA PRO A 163 -1.32 15.03 -3.17
C PRO A 163 -0.62 13.75 -2.69
N TYR A 164 -1.03 13.16 -1.56
CA TYR A 164 -0.44 11.91 -1.04
C TYR A 164 -0.85 10.66 -1.85
N GLY A 165 -1.96 10.71 -2.59
CA GLY A 165 -2.52 9.52 -3.25
C GLY A 165 -3.94 9.74 -3.76
N SER A 166 -4.38 8.90 -4.70
CA SER A 166 -5.80 8.84 -5.08
C SER A 166 -6.63 8.32 -3.90
N GLY A 167 -7.88 8.78 -3.83
CA GLY A 167 -8.80 8.31 -2.81
C GLY A 167 -10.25 8.53 -3.18
N THR A 168 -11.14 7.89 -2.44
CA THR A 168 -12.59 7.96 -2.68
C THR A 168 -13.37 8.06 -1.37
N PHE A 169 -14.53 8.71 -1.42
CA PHE A 169 -15.48 8.70 -0.30
C PHE A 169 -16.50 7.58 -0.43
N ALA A 170 -16.65 6.80 0.64
CA ALA A 170 -17.68 5.79 0.80
C ALA A 170 -18.98 6.34 1.38
N GLY A 171 -18.97 7.51 2.03
CA GLY A 171 -20.14 8.03 2.74
C GLY A 171 -20.55 7.09 3.88
N ASP A 172 -21.82 6.72 3.90
CA ASP A 172 -22.40 5.67 4.75
C ASP A 172 -22.15 4.24 4.23
N GLY A 173 -21.37 4.10 3.16
CA GLY A 173 -21.11 2.85 2.44
C GLY A 173 -21.86 2.73 1.11
N SER A 174 -22.81 3.64 0.82
CA SER A 174 -23.58 3.64 -0.42
C SER A 174 -22.94 4.44 -1.55
N ARG A 175 -22.06 5.40 -1.25
CA ARG A 175 -21.42 6.24 -2.27
C ARG A 175 -20.35 5.46 -3.01
N VAL A 176 -20.47 5.39 -4.33
CA VAL A 176 -19.45 4.81 -5.20
C VAL A 176 -18.41 5.84 -5.62
N ALA A 177 -17.23 5.36 -6.04
CA ALA A 177 -16.19 6.24 -6.58
C ALA A 177 -16.70 7.02 -7.79
N THR A 178 -16.49 8.34 -7.79
CA THR A 178 -16.89 9.20 -8.90
C THR A 178 -15.92 9.05 -10.08
N GLU A 179 -16.36 9.46 -11.27
CA GLU A 179 -15.52 9.46 -12.45
C GLU A 179 -14.21 10.25 -12.22
N LEU A 180 -14.27 11.39 -11.54
CA LEU A 180 -13.09 12.19 -11.23
C LEU A 180 -12.11 11.47 -10.28
N GLU A 181 -12.62 10.74 -9.28
CA GLU A 181 -11.79 9.92 -8.39
C GLU A 181 -11.14 8.75 -9.15
N LEU A 182 -11.89 8.12 -10.06
CA LEU A 182 -11.39 7.05 -10.94
C LEU A 182 -10.33 7.56 -11.91
N GLN A 183 -10.51 8.73 -12.51
CA GLN A 183 -9.50 9.35 -13.37
C GLN A 183 -8.21 9.68 -12.61
N GLN A 184 -8.30 10.14 -11.36
CA GLN A 184 -7.13 10.35 -10.51
C GLN A 184 -6.42 9.02 -10.20
N ALA A 185 -7.19 7.95 -9.95
CA ALA A 185 -6.67 6.61 -9.70
C ALA A 185 -5.94 6.04 -10.94
N PHE A 186 -6.54 6.15 -12.13
CA PHE A 186 -5.90 5.83 -13.40
C PHE A 186 -4.59 6.61 -13.58
N HIS A 187 -4.64 7.92 -13.35
CA HIS A 187 -3.46 8.79 -13.43
C HIS A 187 -2.36 8.34 -12.47
N GLN A 188 -2.69 8.05 -11.20
CA GLN A 188 -1.73 7.56 -10.22
C GLN A 188 -1.05 6.28 -10.71
N GLY A 189 -1.81 5.30 -11.21
CA GLY A 189 -1.27 4.05 -11.74
C GLY A 189 -0.27 4.30 -12.87
N LYS A 190 -0.66 5.11 -13.86
CA LYS A 190 0.20 5.46 -15.00
C LYS A 190 1.46 6.21 -14.58
N TYR A 191 1.32 7.21 -13.72
CA TYR A 191 2.41 8.03 -13.23
C TYR A 191 3.41 7.20 -12.42
N PHE A 192 2.92 6.41 -11.46
CA PHE A 192 3.72 5.52 -10.65
C PHE A 192 4.48 4.51 -11.52
N ALA A 193 3.81 3.89 -12.48
CA ALA A 193 4.42 2.91 -13.37
C ALA A 193 5.54 3.50 -14.23
N GLY A 194 5.36 4.73 -14.73
CA GLY A 194 6.42 5.47 -15.42
C GLY A 194 7.65 5.71 -14.55
N ILE A 195 7.48 5.99 -13.26
CA ILE A 195 8.58 6.16 -12.31
C ILE A 195 9.25 4.81 -12.01
N ALA A 196 8.48 3.78 -11.68
CA ALA A 196 9.01 2.45 -11.38
C ALA A 196 9.82 1.88 -12.55
N LYS A 197 9.34 2.03 -13.79
CA LYS A 197 10.07 1.65 -15.01
C LYS A 197 11.41 2.37 -15.13
N LYS A 198 11.46 3.68 -14.85
CA LYS A 198 12.70 4.47 -14.89
C LYS A 198 13.68 4.01 -13.82
N LEU A 199 13.21 3.81 -12.58
CA LEU A 199 14.04 3.34 -11.48
C LEU A 199 14.59 1.93 -11.72
N LYS A 200 13.82 1.02 -12.33
CA LYS A 200 14.31 -0.30 -12.73
C LYS A 200 15.41 -0.24 -13.81
N GLY A 201 15.32 0.74 -14.72
CA GLY A 201 16.31 0.94 -15.79
C GLY A 201 17.65 1.49 -15.29
N VAL A 202 17.65 2.18 -14.15
CA VAL A 202 18.85 2.53 -13.41
C VAL A 202 19.19 1.31 -12.56
N GLY A 203 20.05 0.42 -13.04
CA GLY A 203 20.44 -0.81 -12.32
C GLY A 203 20.79 -0.55 -10.84
N GLU A 204 20.68 -1.59 -10.01
CA GLU A 204 20.83 -1.55 -8.53
C GLU A 204 21.60 -0.32 -8.04
N LEU A 205 20.88 0.58 -7.35
CA LEU A 205 21.50 1.71 -6.65
C LEU A 205 22.41 1.15 -5.55
N ASN A 206 23.63 0.85 -5.96
CA ASN A 206 24.72 0.22 -5.23
C ASN A 206 24.57 -1.30 -5.09
N GLY A 207 25.70 -1.99 -5.37
CA GLY A 207 25.87 -3.44 -5.21
C GLY A 207 25.60 -3.90 -3.77
N PRO A 208 25.91 -5.18 -3.44
CA PRO A 208 25.49 -5.78 -2.18
C PRO A 208 25.78 -4.81 -1.05
N LEU A 209 24.73 -4.37 -0.36
CA LEU A 209 24.88 -3.74 0.93
C LEU A 209 25.73 -4.74 1.72
N SER A 210 27.01 -4.42 1.84
CA SER A 210 27.93 -5.17 2.69
C SER A 210 27.21 -5.38 4.01
N PRO A 211 27.34 -6.53 4.69
CA PRO A 211 26.79 -6.75 6.02
C PRO A 211 27.55 -5.89 7.05
N LEU A 212 27.65 -4.58 6.82
CA LEU A 212 28.09 -3.57 7.75
C LEU A 212 26.88 -3.16 8.59
N LEU A 213 26.45 -4.11 9.40
CA LEU A 213 25.96 -3.92 10.77
C LEU A 213 25.65 -5.33 11.26
N GLY A 214 26.66 -5.92 11.91
CA GLY A 214 26.52 -7.16 12.64
C GLY A 214 25.44 -7.03 13.71
N TRP A 215 24.20 -7.31 13.35
CA TRP A 215 23.24 -7.87 14.29
C TRP A 215 23.73 -9.29 14.56
N ARG A 216 24.67 -9.41 15.52
CA ARG A 216 25.09 -10.71 16.06
C ARG A 216 23.82 -11.51 16.35
N GLN A 217 23.69 -12.69 15.73
CA GLN A 217 22.96 -13.77 16.37
C GLN A 217 23.57 -13.92 17.77
N GLY A 218 22.77 -13.73 18.82
CA GLY A 218 23.21 -13.83 20.22
C GLY A 218 23.48 -12.50 20.93
N SER A 219 22.58 -11.51 20.82
CA SER A 219 22.58 -10.39 21.77
C SER A 219 22.04 -10.87 23.11
N ARG A 220 22.94 -11.31 24.01
CA ARG A 220 23.08 -11.15 25.48
C ARG A 220 21.86 -10.82 26.38
N TRP A 221 20.62 -10.92 25.91
CA TRP A 221 19.39 -10.67 26.66
C TRP A 221 18.63 -11.96 27.00
N GLU A 222 18.94 -13.08 26.35
CA GLU A 222 18.33 -14.39 26.64
C GLU A 222 19.05 -15.17 27.74
N GLU A 223 20.28 -14.81 28.13
CA GLU A 223 21.03 -15.51 29.19
C GLU A 223 20.85 -14.90 30.59
N GLU A 224 20.36 -13.66 30.72
CA GLU A 224 20.21 -13.00 32.05
C GLU A 224 18.85 -13.25 32.73
N LEU A 225 17.91 -13.97 32.10
CA LEU A 225 16.60 -14.30 32.69
C LEU A 225 16.48 -15.73 33.24
N VAL A 226 17.55 -16.54 33.19
CA VAL A 226 17.51 -17.95 33.65
C VAL A 226 18.20 -18.18 35.00
N HIS A 227 18.88 -17.18 35.58
CA HIS A 227 19.66 -17.38 36.82
C HIS A 227 19.51 -16.30 37.90
N GLN A 228 18.28 -15.87 38.20
CA GLN A 228 17.99 -15.20 39.48
C GLN A 228 16.70 -15.72 40.10
N THR A 229 16.76 -16.93 40.66
CA THR A 229 16.05 -17.28 41.91
C THR A 229 16.68 -18.56 42.47
N PRO A 230 17.42 -18.44 43.59
CA PRO A 230 16.96 -19.18 44.75
C PRO A 230 17.00 -18.36 46.05
N LEU A 231 16.01 -18.69 46.89
CA LEU A 231 15.69 -18.26 48.27
C LEU A 231 14.90 -16.95 48.42
#